data_AF-A0A416W7N4-F1
#
_entry.id   AF-A0A416W7N4-F1
#
_cell.length_a   1.000
_cell.length_b   1.000
_cell.length_c   1.000
_cell.angle_alpha   90.00
_cell.angle_beta   90.00
_cell.angle_gamma   90.00
#
_symmetry.space_group_name_H-M   'P 1'
#
loop_
_entity.id
_entity.type
_entity.pdbx_description
1 polymer ?
#
loop_
_entity_poly.entity_id
_entity_poly.type
_entity_poly.pdbx_seq_one_letter_code
_entity_poly.pdbx_strand_id
1 'polypeptide(L)'
;MSKSKIVIKKNIKLINNKTIRTTRKIKNHTKIHFRGRVKKRSGIRRLNPVKRMSSAKGTNLADKPKTSAAKGGRKITTGRLLIIDVVIILVIFGMFGIIRYIKNSNYEYVVDYDKLSIAGKWYKVDLDEITVVSFTEGGKYEEKDLSGNKMDSGSYTIENHKLKLGNKAIYMNYFDEKEQFKDVIDKDNVSEYELRKYFYTEDNDNDRIDYFSREDSAADQLEANLSTNRYYEKSGMVDDNGFAIDGERNLLAYVGNAAEITIPKEVNTIAENAMSADYQRGLNTKKVTITSNVKKIESGAFSFSKIDTVVIEEGVNEIETWAFGDSEIKDIYFPETVENMQKGIFDTEEGLEGLTIHCKKDSQVEQFFKDNPPTGKYTIEEY
;
A
#
# COMPACT_ATOMS: atom_id res chain seq x y z
N MET A 1 5.33 -19.94 -59.00
CA MET A 1 4.54 -18.89 -58.33
C MET A 1 5.11 -18.67 -56.94
N SER A 2 5.96 -17.67 -56.77
CA SER A 2 6.47 -17.23 -55.47
C SER A 2 5.69 -15.98 -55.09
N LYS A 3 4.92 -16.04 -54.00
CA LYS A 3 4.28 -14.86 -53.41
C LYS A 3 4.93 -14.58 -52.05
N SER A 4 5.75 -13.55 -52.10
CA SER A 4 6.20 -12.64 -51.06
C SER A 4 5.31 -12.64 -49.81
N LYS A 5 5.93 -12.87 -48.64
CA LYS A 5 5.38 -12.37 -47.37
C LYS A 5 6.33 -11.33 -46.78
N ILE A 6 5.70 -10.22 -46.46
CA ILE A 6 6.24 -8.91 -46.12
C ILE A 6 6.95 -9.00 -44.76
N VAL A 7 8.21 -8.59 -44.74
CA VAL A 7 8.97 -8.33 -43.52
C VAL A 7 8.48 -6.99 -42.96
N ILE A 8 7.73 -7.04 -41.85
CA ILE A 8 7.49 -5.85 -41.03
C ILE A 8 8.55 -5.84 -39.93
N LYS A 9 9.66 -5.14 -40.17
CA LYS A 9 10.55 -4.67 -39.11
C LYS A 9 9.80 -3.61 -38.31
N LYS A 10 9.24 -3.96 -37.15
CA LYS A 10 8.92 -2.97 -36.11
C LYS A 10 10.06 -2.95 -35.10
N ASN A 11 10.96 -2.00 -35.31
CA ASN A 11 11.90 -1.54 -34.30
C ASN A 11 11.09 -0.97 -33.12
N ILE A 12 10.98 -1.73 -32.03
CA ILE A 12 10.62 -1.16 -30.73
C ILE A 12 11.93 -1.11 -29.94
N LYS A 13 12.59 0.06 -30.01
CA LYS A 13 13.55 0.46 -28.96
C LYS A 13 12.71 0.79 -27.73
N LEU A 14 12.58 -0.13 -26.79
CA LEU A 14 12.20 0.23 -25.43
C LEU A 14 13.43 0.83 -24.76
N ILE A 15 13.30 2.11 -24.44
CA ILE A 15 14.34 2.93 -23.83
C ILE A 15 14.39 2.58 -22.35
N ASN A 16 15.54 2.06 -21.91
CA ASN A 16 15.92 1.90 -20.52
C ASN A 16 15.77 3.20 -19.70
N ASN A 17 15.47 3.00 -18.42
CA ASN A 17 15.80 3.82 -17.24
C ASN A 17 15.00 5.11 -16.97
N LYS A 18 14.24 5.11 -15.86
CA LYS A 18 14.49 5.88 -14.62
C LYS A 18 13.18 6.18 -13.85
N THR A 19 13.08 5.66 -12.62
CA THR A 19 12.54 6.42 -11.49
C THR A 19 13.36 6.09 -10.22
N ILE A 20 14.61 6.54 -10.14
CA ILE A 20 15.06 7.57 -9.19
C ILE A 20 13.95 8.19 -8.29
N ARG A 21 14.02 7.80 -7.01
CA ARG A 21 13.83 8.59 -5.78
C ARG A 21 12.45 9.21 -5.48
N THR A 22 11.86 8.65 -4.43
CA THR A 22 11.76 9.37 -3.14
C THR A 22 12.55 8.64 -2.06
N THR A 23 13.88 8.70 -2.14
CA THR A 23 14.66 8.95 -0.92
C THR A 23 14.25 10.35 -0.41
N ARG A 24 13.14 10.45 0.31
CA ARG A 24 13.22 11.21 1.55
C ARG A 24 14.07 10.33 2.44
N LYS A 25 15.26 10.83 2.77
CA LYS A 25 16.01 10.38 3.93
C LYS A 25 15.01 10.03 5.04
N ILE A 26 14.85 8.75 5.36
CA ILE A 26 14.55 8.37 6.74
C ILE A 26 15.86 8.62 7.49
N LYS A 27 16.22 9.90 7.64
CA LYS A 27 17.19 10.33 8.62
C LYS A 27 16.38 10.39 9.91
N ASN A 28 16.75 9.47 10.80
CA ASN A 28 16.20 9.31 12.14
C ASN A 28 14.80 8.69 12.12
N HIS A 29 14.75 7.37 12.33
CA HIS A 29 13.81 6.86 13.32
C HIS A 29 14.14 7.58 14.64
N THR A 30 13.62 8.79 14.79
CA THR A 30 13.43 9.36 16.11
C THR A 30 12.41 8.41 16.70
N LYS A 31 12.85 7.61 17.67
CA LYS A 31 11.99 6.89 18.61
C LYS A 31 10.71 7.71 18.75
N ILE A 32 9.58 7.16 18.31
CA ILE A 32 8.31 7.82 18.54
C ILE A 32 8.14 7.80 20.06
N HIS A 33 8.48 8.92 20.69
CA HIS A 33 8.45 9.07 22.13
C HIS A 33 6.98 9.23 22.53
N PHE A 34 6.31 8.11 22.76
CA PHE A 34 5.03 8.13 23.44
C PHE A 34 5.27 8.16 24.94
N ARG A 35 4.98 9.32 25.54
CA ARG A 35 4.84 9.48 26.98
C ARG A 35 3.71 8.58 27.47
N GLY A 36 4.08 7.41 27.98
CA GLY A 36 3.18 6.61 28.82
C GLY A 36 2.73 7.45 30.02
N ARG A 37 1.42 7.70 30.12
CA ARG A 37 0.80 8.22 31.35
C ARG A 37 0.84 7.12 32.41
N VAL A 38 1.92 7.08 33.17
CA VAL A 38 1.92 6.38 34.47
C VAL A 38 1.30 7.32 35.50
N LYS A 39 0.08 7.00 35.96
CA LYS A 39 -0.50 7.59 37.17
C LYS A 39 0.35 7.17 38.38
N LYS A 40 0.94 8.13 39.10
CA LYS A 40 1.12 8.05 40.56
C LYS A 40 1.12 9.46 41.17
N ARG A 41 0.40 9.59 42.30
CA ARG A 41 0.10 10.79 43.08
C ARG A 41 1.31 11.29 43.91
N SER A 42 1.15 12.52 44.40
CA SER A 42 1.88 13.26 45.46
C SER A 42 3.15 14.00 44.99
N GLY A 43 3.40 15.28 45.28
CA GLY A 43 2.64 16.32 45.97
C GLY A 43 3.44 17.65 45.94
N ILE A 44 2.73 18.76 46.18
CA ILE A 44 3.20 20.02 46.81
C ILE A 44 3.92 21.11 45.96
N ARG A 45 3.17 22.23 45.79
CA ARG A 45 3.46 23.70 45.81
C ARG A 45 4.43 24.33 44.77
N ARG A 46 3.88 25.21 43.89
CA ARG A 46 3.88 26.72 43.89
C ARG A 46 5.28 27.30 43.61
N LEU A 47 5.53 28.16 42.61
CA LEU A 47 4.97 29.49 42.30
C LEU A 47 5.24 29.91 40.83
N ASN A 48 4.39 30.81 40.32
CA ASN A 48 4.58 31.71 39.16
C ASN A 48 4.65 33.17 39.73
N PRO A 49 4.72 34.28 38.96
CA PRO A 49 5.23 34.58 37.60
C PRO A 49 5.93 35.97 37.48
N VAL A 50 6.58 36.34 36.36
CA VAL A 50 6.72 37.75 35.85
C VAL A 50 6.95 37.71 34.30
N LYS A 51 6.06 38.20 33.41
CA LYS A 51 5.98 39.54 32.71
C LYS A 51 7.30 40.00 32.06
N ARG A 52 7.42 40.57 30.83
CA ARG A 52 6.66 41.54 29.99
C ARG A 52 7.31 41.60 28.57
N MET A 53 6.57 41.80 27.46
CA MET A 53 6.49 43.00 26.55
C MET A 53 7.84 43.62 26.08
N SER A 54 8.08 44.15 24.87
CA SER A 54 7.29 44.55 23.67
C SER A 54 8.22 45.09 22.56
N SER A 55 7.71 45.16 21.30
CA SER A 55 7.85 46.25 20.27
C SER A 55 9.24 46.68 19.75
N ALA A 56 9.48 47.17 18.52
CA ALA A 56 8.73 47.36 17.27
C ALA A 56 9.65 48.05 16.20
N LYS A 57 9.19 48.01 14.91
CA LYS A 57 9.45 48.93 13.76
C LYS A 57 10.90 49.02 13.23
N GLY A 58 11.22 49.17 11.94
CA GLY A 58 10.62 49.61 10.66
C GLY A 58 11.84 50.06 9.81
N THR A 59 11.93 50.08 8.48
CA THR A 59 11.06 50.62 7.42
C THR A 59 11.63 50.30 6.02
N ASN A 60 10.75 50.47 5.02
CA ASN A 60 10.79 50.23 3.56
C ASN A 60 11.83 50.97 2.70
N LEU A 61 12.00 50.51 1.44
CA LEU A 61 11.81 51.23 0.14
C LEU A 61 12.50 50.40 -0.97
N ALA A 62 11.80 49.66 -1.85
CA ALA A 62 11.13 50.06 -3.10
C ALA A 62 12.05 50.66 -4.18
N ASP A 63 12.27 49.92 -5.28
CA ASP A 63 12.20 50.46 -6.65
C ASP A 63 12.18 49.36 -7.74
N LYS A 64 11.35 49.58 -8.76
CA LYS A 64 11.18 48.90 -10.06
C LYS A 64 11.09 50.03 -11.10
N PRO A 65 11.41 49.88 -12.41
CA PRO A 65 10.64 48.96 -13.28
C PRO A 65 11.28 48.44 -14.61
N LYS A 66 10.65 47.37 -15.17
CA LYS A 66 10.39 46.99 -16.61
C LYS A 66 11.59 46.69 -17.54
N THR A 67 11.63 45.72 -18.48
CA THR A 67 10.71 44.82 -19.24
C THR A 67 11.59 43.70 -19.87
N SER A 68 11.16 42.45 -20.10
CA SER A 68 10.50 41.99 -21.34
C SER A 68 10.14 40.49 -21.27
N ALA A 69 9.32 40.07 -22.25
CA ALA A 69 8.50 38.86 -22.26
C ALA A 69 9.22 37.51 -22.44
N ALA A 70 8.63 36.45 -21.86
CA ALA A 70 8.64 35.11 -22.45
C ALA A 70 7.34 34.37 -22.11
N LYS A 71 6.55 34.09 -23.15
CA LYS A 71 5.42 33.14 -23.13
C LYS A 71 5.94 31.74 -22.76
N GLY A 72 5.22 31.04 -21.90
CA GLY A 72 5.54 29.66 -21.55
C GLY A 72 4.46 29.02 -20.68
N GLY A 73 3.24 28.89 -21.22
CA GLY A 73 2.24 28.02 -20.62
C GLY A 73 2.73 26.58 -20.68
N ARG A 74 3.03 25.98 -19.53
CA ARG A 74 3.15 24.52 -19.43
C ARG A 74 1.75 23.95 -19.33
N LYS A 75 1.23 23.48 -20.47
CA LYS A 75 0.17 22.46 -20.50
C LYS A 75 0.72 21.24 -19.74
N ILE A 76 0.11 20.94 -18.60
CA ILE A 76 0.32 19.65 -17.92
C ILE A 76 -0.43 18.62 -18.77
N THR A 77 0.32 17.83 -19.53
CA THR A 77 -0.24 16.77 -20.36
C THR A 77 -0.64 15.59 -19.47
N THR A 78 -1.94 15.37 -19.34
CA THR A 78 -2.67 14.27 -18.68
C THR A 78 -2.43 12.89 -19.33
N GLY A 79 -1.25 12.63 -19.88
CA GLY A 79 -0.94 11.41 -20.65
C GLY A 79 0.05 10.47 -19.99
N ARG A 80 0.45 10.69 -18.72
CA ARG A 80 1.43 9.85 -18.02
C ARG A 80 0.87 9.01 -16.87
N LEU A 81 -0.33 9.30 -16.36
CA LEU A 81 -0.93 8.49 -15.29
C LEU A 81 -1.46 7.15 -15.83
N LEU A 82 -2.27 7.17 -16.89
CA LEU A 82 -2.86 5.95 -17.48
C LEU A 82 -1.84 4.92 -18.00
N ILE A 83 -0.67 5.34 -18.47
CA ILE A 83 0.32 4.40 -19.01
C ILE A 83 1.02 3.63 -17.88
N ILE A 84 1.23 4.26 -16.72
CA ILE A 84 1.86 3.61 -15.57
C ILE A 84 0.89 2.58 -14.98
N ASP A 85 -0.39 2.95 -14.82
CA ASP A 85 -1.41 2.03 -14.30
C ASP A 85 -1.67 0.87 -15.27
N VAL A 86 -1.79 1.13 -16.58
CA VAL A 86 -1.95 0.06 -17.58
C VAL A 86 -0.72 -0.84 -17.65
N VAL A 87 0.50 -0.31 -17.46
CA VAL A 87 1.73 -1.14 -17.44
C VAL A 87 1.80 -1.97 -16.17
N ILE A 88 1.45 -1.42 -15.01
CA ILE A 88 1.36 -2.18 -13.74
C ILE A 88 0.28 -3.26 -13.85
N ILE A 89 -0.89 -2.93 -14.38
CA ILE A 89 -1.99 -3.85 -14.65
C ILE A 89 -1.56 -4.95 -15.64
N LEU A 90 -0.82 -4.63 -16.70
CA LEU A 90 -0.27 -5.62 -17.64
C LEU A 90 0.83 -6.49 -17.03
N VAL A 91 1.63 -5.96 -16.10
CA VAL A 91 2.63 -6.74 -15.34
C VAL A 91 1.92 -7.68 -14.35
N ILE A 92 0.89 -7.20 -13.66
CA ILE A 92 0.04 -8.01 -12.78
C ILE A 92 -0.68 -9.09 -13.58
N PHE A 93 -1.32 -8.77 -14.72
CA PHE A 93 -1.94 -9.75 -15.61
C PHE A 93 -0.93 -10.69 -16.26
N GLY A 94 0.30 -10.24 -16.52
CA GLY A 94 1.42 -11.08 -16.94
C GLY A 94 1.79 -12.09 -15.87
N MET A 95 1.92 -11.64 -14.61
CA MET A 95 2.17 -12.50 -13.45
C MET A 95 1.00 -13.47 -13.20
N PHE A 96 -0.26 -13.02 -13.26
CA PHE A 96 -1.45 -13.86 -13.15
C PHE A 96 -1.58 -14.85 -14.30
N GLY A 97 -1.20 -14.47 -15.53
CA GLY A 97 -1.16 -15.34 -16.70
C GLY A 97 -0.08 -16.42 -16.57
N ILE A 98 1.09 -16.06 -16.04
CA ILE A 98 2.17 -17.00 -15.70
C ILE A 98 1.72 -17.94 -14.57
N ILE A 99 1.12 -17.43 -13.49
CA ILE A 99 0.58 -18.24 -12.38
C ILE A 99 -0.52 -19.20 -12.89
N ARG A 100 -1.42 -18.73 -13.76
CA ARG A 100 -2.51 -19.55 -14.34
C ARG A 100 -1.98 -20.58 -15.34
N TYR A 101 -0.91 -20.27 -16.07
CA TYR A 101 -0.19 -21.21 -16.95
C TYR A 101 0.58 -22.27 -16.15
N ILE A 102 1.25 -21.88 -15.05
CA ILE A 102 1.88 -22.83 -14.12
C ILE A 102 0.82 -23.75 -13.51
N LYS A 103 -0.32 -23.20 -13.06
CA LYS A 103 -1.40 -23.99 -12.43
C LYS A 103 -2.04 -25.00 -13.39
N ASN A 104 -1.96 -24.77 -14.70
CA ASN A 104 -2.49 -25.65 -15.76
C ASN A 104 -1.42 -26.52 -16.45
N SER A 105 -0.13 -26.34 -16.14
CA SER A 105 0.95 -27.17 -16.67
C SER A 105 1.45 -28.09 -15.57
N ASN A 106 1.73 -29.36 -15.87
CA ASN A 106 2.31 -30.32 -14.92
C ASN A 106 3.79 -30.01 -14.59
N TYR A 107 4.19 -28.74 -14.55
CA TYR A 107 5.53 -28.29 -14.17
C TYR A 107 5.62 -28.27 -12.65
N GLU A 108 6.16 -29.36 -12.08
CA GLU A 108 6.44 -29.46 -10.65
C GLU A 108 7.90 -29.03 -10.42
N TYR A 109 8.11 -27.77 -10.02
CA TYR A 109 9.42 -27.34 -9.53
C TYR A 109 9.67 -28.03 -8.18
N VAL A 110 10.43 -29.12 -8.19
CA VAL A 110 10.79 -29.89 -7.00
C VAL A 110 12.17 -29.48 -6.52
N VAL A 111 12.25 -28.94 -5.30
CA VAL A 111 13.50 -28.62 -4.63
C VAL A 111 14.00 -29.85 -3.87
N ASP A 112 15.24 -30.27 -4.15
CA ASP A 112 15.94 -31.29 -3.36
C ASP A 112 16.56 -30.63 -2.12
N TYR A 113 15.80 -30.60 -1.02
CA TYR A 113 16.19 -29.93 0.22
C TYR A 113 17.44 -30.52 0.86
N ASP A 114 17.74 -31.80 0.63
CA ASP A 114 18.94 -32.44 1.20
C ASP A 114 20.23 -31.99 0.50
N LYS A 115 20.12 -31.40 -0.70
CA LYS A 115 21.22 -30.81 -1.47
C LYS A 115 21.18 -29.28 -1.52
N LEU A 116 20.18 -28.65 -0.90
CA LEU A 116 19.99 -27.21 -0.96
C LEU A 116 21.05 -26.49 -0.13
N SER A 117 21.84 -25.63 -0.76
CA SER A 117 22.68 -24.66 -0.06
C SER A 117 22.02 -23.29 -0.03
N ILE A 118 21.90 -22.72 1.18
CA ILE A 118 21.50 -21.34 1.43
C ILE A 118 22.68 -20.48 1.90
N ALA A 119 23.93 -20.95 1.75
CA ALA A 119 25.10 -20.17 2.16
C ALA A 119 25.12 -18.80 1.48
N GLY A 120 25.51 -17.78 2.24
CA GLY A 120 25.51 -16.39 1.80
C GLY A 120 24.73 -15.47 2.73
N LYS A 121 24.58 -14.22 2.30
CA LYS A 121 23.83 -13.17 3.00
C LYS A 121 22.37 -13.20 2.58
N TRP A 122 21.50 -13.11 3.56
CA TRP A 122 20.05 -13.01 3.41
C TRP A 122 19.51 -11.86 4.27
N TYR A 123 18.39 -11.32 3.84
CA TYR A 123 17.62 -10.33 4.53
C TYR A 123 16.35 -11.02 5.04
N LYS A 124 16.30 -11.25 6.34
CA LYS A 124 15.17 -11.86 7.04
C LYS A 124 14.16 -10.76 7.32
N VAL A 125 12.92 -10.98 6.92
CA VAL A 125 11.80 -10.06 7.04
C VAL A 125 10.77 -10.72 7.94
N ASP A 126 10.60 -10.16 9.13
CA ASP A 126 9.45 -10.44 9.99
C ASP A 126 8.33 -9.43 9.66
N LEU A 127 7.35 -9.28 10.54
CA LEU A 127 6.19 -8.42 10.33
C LEU A 127 6.56 -6.95 10.14
N ASP A 128 7.45 -6.41 10.98
CA ASP A 128 7.81 -4.98 11.00
C ASP A 128 9.33 -4.73 11.06
N GLU A 129 10.12 -5.78 10.88
CA GLU A 129 11.56 -5.77 11.06
C GLU A 129 12.29 -6.45 9.91
N ILE A 130 13.45 -5.89 9.54
CA ILE A 130 14.45 -6.56 8.70
C ILE A 130 15.72 -6.78 9.50
N THR A 131 16.22 -8.02 9.49
CA THR A 131 17.56 -8.37 9.97
C THR A 131 18.40 -8.98 8.85
N VAL A 132 19.70 -8.99 9.06
CA VAL A 132 20.66 -9.60 8.14
C VAL A 132 21.10 -10.93 8.72
N VAL A 133 20.85 -12.01 7.99
CA VAL A 133 21.28 -13.36 8.37
C VAL A 133 22.33 -13.84 7.38
N SER A 134 23.50 -14.23 7.90
CA SER A 134 24.58 -14.80 7.08
C SER A 134 24.72 -16.28 7.40
N PHE A 135 24.52 -17.13 6.39
CA PHE A 135 24.72 -18.57 6.47
C PHE A 135 26.06 -18.96 5.86
N THR A 136 26.76 -19.89 6.48
CA THR A 136 28.05 -20.43 6.00
C THR A 136 27.87 -21.85 5.48
N GLU A 137 28.72 -22.28 4.55
CA GLU A 137 28.76 -23.68 4.06
C GLU A 137 29.02 -24.70 5.20
N GLY A 138 29.65 -24.26 6.29
CA GLY A 138 29.92 -25.09 7.48
C GLY A 138 28.74 -25.25 8.45
N GLY A 139 27.52 -24.89 8.02
CA GLY A 139 26.32 -25.04 8.85
C GLY A 139 26.28 -24.09 10.04
N LYS A 140 26.89 -22.90 9.94
CA LYS A 140 26.79 -21.82 10.95
C LYS A 140 26.04 -20.62 10.41
N TYR A 141 25.27 -19.95 11.26
CA TYR A 141 24.60 -18.69 10.94
C TYR A 141 24.94 -17.60 11.96
N GLU A 142 24.87 -16.34 11.51
CA GLU A 142 24.91 -15.15 12.36
C GLU A 142 23.83 -14.16 11.89
N GLU A 143 23.06 -13.65 12.84
CA GLU A 143 22.00 -12.66 12.63
C GLU A 143 22.41 -11.31 13.23
N LYS A 144 22.20 -10.24 12.48
CA LYS A 144 22.52 -8.86 12.86
C LYS A 144 21.36 -7.93 12.54
N ASP A 145 21.23 -6.86 13.32
CA ASP A 145 20.38 -5.75 12.93
C ASP A 145 20.95 -5.02 11.69
N LEU A 146 20.18 -4.11 11.10
CA LEU A 146 20.64 -3.30 9.96
C LEU A 146 21.82 -2.38 10.29
N SER A 147 22.10 -2.13 11.58
CA SER A 147 23.27 -1.37 12.04
C SER A 147 24.52 -2.24 12.21
N GLY A 148 24.40 -3.56 12.00
CA GLY A 148 25.48 -4.52 12.14
C GLY A 148 25.70 -5.04 13.56
N ASN A 149 24.84 -4.70 14.52
CA ASN A 149 24.92 -5.25 15.88
C ASN A 149 24.45 -6.70 15.87
N LYS A 150 25.22 -7.55 16.53
CA LYS A 150 24.90 -8.98 16.64
C LYS A 150 23.63 -9.20 17.46
N MET A 151 22.71 -9.96 16.91
CA MET A 151 21.44 -10.34 17.55
C MET A 151 21.44 -11.81 17.98
N ASP A 152 21.80 -12.71 17.06
CA ASP A 152 21.84 -14.15 17.33
C ASP A 152 22.93 -14.83 16.49
N SER A 153 23.32 -16.04 16.87
CA SER A 153 24.17 -16.90 16.04
C SER A 153 24.12 -18.34 16.53
N GLY A 154 24.29 -19.28 15.61
CA GLY A 154 24.25 -20.69 15.96
C GLY A 154 24.66 -21.60 14.81
N SER A 155 24.24 -22.86 14.90
CA SER A 155 24.31 -23.80 13.80
C SER A 155 22.97 -23.92 13.09
N TYR A 156 23.02 -24.24 11.80
CA TYR A 156 21.83 -24.58 11.03
C TYR A 156 22.02 -25.85 10.21
N THR A 157 20.92 -26.53 9.92
CA THR A 157 20.84 -27.65 8.97
C THR A 157 19.53 -27.58 8.17
N ILE A 158 19.53 -28.13 6.96
CA ILE A 158 18.32 -28.27 6.14
C ILE A 158 18.11 -29.74 5.87
N GLU A 159 16.93 -30.26 6.23
CA GLU A 159 16.54 -31.65 5.97
C GLU A 159 15.02 -31.71 5.80
N ASN A 160 14.51 -32.38 4.76
CA ASN A 160 13.07 -32.66 4.59
C ASN A 160 12.14 -31.43 4.79
N HIS A 161 12.33 -30.35 4.03
CA HIS A 161 11.58 -29.09 4.15
C HIS A 161 11.67 -28.40 5.52
N LYS A 162 12.72 -28.71 6.32
CA LYS A 162 12.91 -28.07 7.63
C LYS A 162 14.25 -27.38 7.69
N LEU A 163 14.22 -26.10 8.00
CA LEU A 163 15.39 -25.36 8.44
C LEU A 163 15.47 -25.51 9.97
N LYS A 164 16.54 -26.12 10.47
CA LYS A 164 16.84 -26.13 11.90
C LYS A 164 17.78 -24.97 12.20
N LEU A 165 17.38 -24.05 13.08
CA LEU A 165 18.23 -22.98 13.62
C LEU A 165 18.44 -23.27 15.11
N GLY A 166 19.65 -23.74 15.49
CA GLY A 166 19.90 -24.25 16.83
C GLY A 166 18.98 -25.43 17.17
N ASN A 167 18.15 -25.30 18.21
CA ASN A 167 17.19 -26.32 18.64
C ASN A 167 15.79 -26.15 18.02
N LYS A 168 15.56 -25.10 17.23
CA LYS A 168 14.25 -24.82 16.61
C LYS A 168 14.23 -25.38 15.19
N ALA A 169 13.30 -26.29 14.91
CA ALA A 169 13.03 -26.75 13.56
C ALA A 169 11.80 -26.03 13.03
N ILE A 170 11.94 -25.30 11.93
CA ILE A 170 10.86 -24.55 11.28
C ILE A 170 10.67 -25.08 9.86
N TYR A 171 9.42 -25.13 9.43
CA TYR A 171 9.10 -25.49 8.05
C TYR A 171 9.73 -24.48 7.08
N MET A 172 10.12 -24.91 5.88
CA MET A 172 10.77 -24.06 4.88
C MET A 172 10.26 -24.36 3.47
N ASN A 173 9.94 -23.30 2.73
CA ASN A 173 9.71 -23.34 1.29
C ASN A 173 10.70 -22.43 0.57
N TYR A 174 11.49 -23.00 -0.35
CA TYR A 174 12.53 -22.29 -1.10
C TYR A 174 12.10 -22.01 -2.54
N PHE A 175 12.41 -20.80 -3.02
CA PHE A 175 12.08 -20.30 -4.35
C PHE A 175 13.31 -19.68 -5.00
N ASP A 176 13.61 -20.15 -6.20
CA ASP A 176 14.52 -19.50 -7.12
C ASP A 176 13.75 -19.26 -8.42
N GLU A 177 13.20 -18.05 -8.57
CA GLU A 177 12.33 -17.73 -9.70
C GLU A 177 13.06 -17.89 -11.03
N LYS A 178 14.37 -17.63 -11.07
CA LYS A 178 15.17 -17.86 -12.26
C LYS A 178 15.19 -19.33 -12.65
N GLU A 179 15.39 -20.24 -11.69
CA GLU A 179 15.34 -21.67 -11.97
C GLU A 179 13.92 -22.17 -12.25
N GLN A 180 12.90 -21.62 -11.59
CA GLN A 180 11.49 -21.97 -11.82
C GLN A 180 11.04 -21.62 -13.23
N PHE A 181 11.48 -20.46 -13.73
CA PHE A 181 11.02 -19.93 -15.00
C PHE A 181 12.02 -20.09 -16.15
N LYS A 182 13.10 -20.85 -15.96
CA LYS A 182 14.18 -21.00 -16.98
C LYS A 182 13.72 -21.54 -18.33
N ASP A 183 12.62 -22.30 -18.35
CA ASP A 183 12.04 -22.90 -19.56
C ASP A 183 10.92 -22.04 -20.16
N VAL A 184 10.47 -21.01 -19.44
CA VAL A 184 9.36 -20.12 -19.85
C VAL A 184 9.88 -18.73 -20.26
N ILE A 185 10.93 -18.25 -19.59
CA ILE A 185 11.53 -16.95 -19.89
C ILE A 185 12.46 -17.12 -21.09
N ASP A 186 12.28 -16.26 -22.09
CA ASP A 186 13.21 -16.15 -23.20
C ASP A 186 14.61 -15.83 -22.66
N LYS A 187 15.57 -16.74 -22.91
CA LYS A 187 16.95 -16.64 -22.40
C LYS A 187 17.63 -15.33 -22.82
N ASP A 188 17.19 -14.75 -23.93
CA ASP A 188 17.73 -13.50 -24.46
C ASP A 188 17.14 -12.25 -23.77
N ASN A 189 16.10 -12.40 -22.92
CA ASN A 189 15.40 -11.28 -22.29
C ASN A 189 15.21 -11.42 -20.75
N VAL A 190 15.92 -12.36 -20.12
CA VAL A 190 15.86 -12.62 -18.65
C VAL A 190 16.17 -11.38 -17.81
N SER A 191 17.00 -10.45 -18.33
CA SER A 191 17.39 -9.22 -17.63
C SER A 191 16.25 -8.21 -17.45
N GLU A 192 15.13 -8.37 -18.15
CA GLU A 192 13.96 -7.50 -17.98
C GLU A 192 13.08 -7.90 -16.78
N TYR A 193 13.33 -9.07 -16.17
CA TYR A 193 12.55 -9.59 -15.06
C TYR A 193 13.29 -9.44 -13.73
N GLU A 194 12.61 -8.90 -12.72
CA GLU A 194 13.12 -8.82 -11.34
C GLU A 194 12.92 -10.15 -10.61
N LEU A 195 13.64 -11.18 -11.07
CA LEU A 195 13.53 -12.53 -10.51
C LEU A 195 14.14 -12.59 -9.11
N ARG A 196 13.36 -13.14 -8.18
CA ARG A 196 13.68 -13.25 -6.77
C ARG A 196 14.25 -14.62 -6.45
N LYS A 197 15.20 -14.63 -5.52
CA LYS A 197 15.63 -15.83 -4.80
C LYS A 197 15.34 -15.60 -3.33
N TYR A 198 14.39 -16.37 -2.81
CA TYR A 198 13.87 -16.22 -1.46
C TYR A 198 13.46 -17.58 -0.90
N PHE A 199 13.34 -17.66 0.41
CA PHE A 199 12.62 -18.73 1.06
C PHE A 199 11.80 -18.14 2.19
N TYR A 200 10.77 -18.84 2.63
CA TYR A 200 10.09 -18.48 3.85
C TYR A 200 10.02 -19.65 4.80
N THR A 201 9.89 -19.32 6.07
CA THR A 201 9.66 -20.26 7.13
C THR A 201 8.37 -19.92 7.85
N GLU A 202 7.74 -20.91 8.46
CA GLU A 202 6.60 -20.71 9.35
C GLU A 202 7.04 -21.03 10.77
N ASP A 203 6.82 -20.10 11.70
CA ASP A 203 7.05 -20.35 13.11
C ASP A 203 5.91 -21.16 13.75
N ASN A 204 5.98 -21.36 15.07
CA ASN A 204 4.99 -22.18 15.79
C ASN A 204 3.59 -21.55 15.84
N ASP A 205 3.46 -20.25 15.58
CA ASP A 205 2.20 -19.52 15.52
C ASP A 205 1.68 -19.42 14.07
N ASN A 206 2.28 -20.20 13.14
CA ASN A 206 2.09 -20.15 11.69
C ASN A 206 2.42 -18.79 11.08
N ASP A 207 3.30 -18.02 11.73
CA ASP A 207 3.71 -16.75 11.20
C ASP A 207 4.81 -16.95 10.16
N ARG A 208 4.56 -16.39 8.98
CA ARG A 208 5.50 -16.41 7.87
C ARG A 208 6.64 -15.43 8.13
N ILE A 209 7.87 -15.94 8.01
CA ILE A 209 9.11 -15.18 8.05
C ILE A 209 9.82 -15.38 6.72
N ASP A 210 10.02 -14.30 5.96
CA ASP A 210 10.62 -14.36 4.64
C ASP A 210 12.12 -14.07 4.70
N TYR A 211 12.89 -14.68 3.80
CA TYR A 211 14.32 -14.49 3.66
C TYR A 211 14.62 -14.21 2.20
N PHE A 212 15.07 -13.00 1.90
CA PHE A 212 15.43 -12.59 0.54
C PHE A 212 16.93 -12.51 0.36
N SER A 213 17.42 -12.93 -0.80
CA SER A 213 18.82 -12.76 -1.18
C SER A 213 19.20 -11.30 -1.49
N ARG A 214 18.20 -10.41 -1.68
CA ARG A 214 18.37 -8.99 -1.99
C ARG A 214 17.62 -8.11 -1.01
N GLU A 215 18.19 -6.93 -0.74
CA GLU A 215 17.68 -5.95 0.22
C GLU A 215 16.40 -5.26 -0.27
N ASP A 216 16.31 -4.97 -1.57
CA ASP A 216 15.15 -4.33 -2.18
C ASP A 216 13.92 -5.25 -2.10
N SER A 217 14.06 -6.53 -2.45
CA SER A 217 12.97 -7.50 -2.29
C SER A 217 12.51 -7.66 -0.83
N ALA A 218 13.43 -7.55 0.12
CA ALA A 218 13.10 -7.56 1.55
C ALA A 218 12.36 -6.28 1.98
N ALA A 219 12.78 -5.12 1.47
CA ALA A 219 12.11 -3.85 1.73
C ALA A 219 10.68 -3.83 1.17
N ASP A 220 10.48 -4.34 -0.05
CA ASP A 220 9.15 -4.48 -0.65
C ASP A 220 8.24 -5.37 0.20
N GLN A 221 8.77 -6.49 0.70
CA GLN A 221 8.01 -7.40 1.55
C GLN A 221 7.67 -6.75 2.90
N LEU A 222 8.60 -6.00 3.50
CA LEU A 222 8.33 -5.26 4.73
C LEU A 222 7.21 -4.24 4.51
N GLU A 223 7.28 -3.45 3.44
CA GLU A 223 6.23 -2.47 3.11
C GLU A 223 4.86 -3.15 2.94
N ALA A 224 4.82 -4.29 2.25
CA ALA A 224 3.61 -5.10 2.15
C ALA A 224 3.12 -5.56 3.53
N ASN A 225 4.00 -6.06 4.40
CA ASN A 225 3.65 -6.52 5.75
C ASN A 225 3.03 -5.40 6.60
N LEU A 226 3.59 -4.19 6.55
CA LEU A 226 3.11 -3.01 7.27
C LEU A 226 1.71 -2.55 6.84
N SER A 227 1.23 -2.99 5.68
CA SER A 227 -0.13 -2.73 5.20
C SER A 227 -1.15 -3.79 5.63
N THR A 228 -0.73 -4.90 6.23
CA THR A 228 -1.64 -6.01 6.58
C THR A 228 -2.44 -5.76 7.85
N ASN A 229 -3.62 -6.38 7.96
CA ASN A 229 -4.40 -6.36 9.21
C ASN A 229 -3.58 -6.95 10.38
N ARG A 230 -2.80 -8.01 10.12
CA ARG A 230 -1.90 -8.64 11.09
C ARG A 230 -0.92 -7.64 11.72
N TYR A 231 -0.35 -6.73 10.93
CA TYR A 231 0.53 -5.67 11.44
C TYR A 231 -0.22 -4.74 12.41
N TYR A 232 -1.38 -4.22 12.01
CA TYR A 232 -2.15 -3.32 12.86
C TYR A 232 -2.59 -3.99 14.17
N GLU A 233 -3.01 -5.25 14.11
CA GLU A 233 -3.40 -6.03 15.28
C GLU A 233 -2.21 -6.30 16.22
N LYS A 234 -1.09 -6.82 15.70
CA LYS A 234 0.08 -7.16 16.54
C LYS A 234 0.81 -5.93 17.10
N SER A 235 0.79 -4.80 16.39
CA SER A 235 1.37 -3.55 16.87
C SER A 235 0.54 -2.88 17.98
N GLY A 236 -0.70 -3.33 18.20
CA GLY A 236 -1.63 -2.70 19.14
C GLY A 236 -2.07 -1.31 18.67
N MET A 237 -2.00 -1.02 17.36
CA MET A 237 -2.43 0.24 16.76
C MET A 237 -3.95 0.30 16.52
N VAL A 238 -4.65 -0.79 16.83
CA VAL A 238 -6.10 -0.96 16.64
C VAL A 238 -6.81 -0.71 17.97
N ASP A 239 -7.88 0.08 17.93
CA ASP A 239 -8.75 0.29 19.09
C ASP A 239 -9.72 -0.88 19.31
N ASP A 240 -10.48 -0.85 20.42
CA ASP A 240 -11.44 -1.91 20.76
C ASP A 240 -12.56 -2.11 19.71
N ASN A 241 -12.75 -1.15 18.79
CA ASN A 241 -13.75 -1.21 17.72
C ASN A 241 -13.14 -1.62 16.37
N GLY A 242 -11.83 -1.84 16.29
CA GLY A 242 -11.16 -2.27 15.06
C GLY A 242 -10.61 -1.12 14.19
N PHE A 243 -10.55 0.12 14.68
CA PHE A 243 -9.99 1.24 13.93
C PHE A 243 -8.50 1.42 14.22
N ALA A 244 -7.67 1.44 13.17
CA ALA A 244 -6.27 1.83 13.24
C ALA A 244 -6.12 3.29 12.81
N ILE A 245 -5.89 4.19 13.77
CA ILE A 245 -5.81 5.64 13.55
C ILE A 245 -4.43 6.16 13.98
N ASP A 246 -3.75 6.88 13.10
CA ASP A 246 -2.43 7.44 13.39
C ASP A 246 -2.47 8.76 14.19
N GLY A 247 -1.29 9.30 14.52
CA GLY A 247 -1.17 10.56 15.26
C GLY A 247 -1.62 11.80 14.50
N GLU A 248 -1.75 11.72 13.17
CA GLU A 248 -2.26 12.78 12.29
C GLU A 248 -3.78 12.65 12.08
N ARG A 249 -4.39 11.61 12.65
CA ARG A 249 -5.81 11.24 12.58
C ARG A 249 -6.22 10.72 11.21
N ASN A 250 -5.31 10.02 10.53
CA ASN A 250 -5.64 9.24 9.35
C ASN A 250 -6.15 7.86 9.81
N LEU A 251 -7.30 7.44 9.31
CA LEU A 251 -7.75 6.06 9.44
C LEU A 251 -6.95 5.23 8.43
N LEU A 252 -6.06 4.38 8.92
CA LEU A 252 -5.14 3.56 8.12
C LEU A 252 -5.72 2.19 7.76
N ALA A 253 -6.52 1.62 8.65
CA ALA A 253 -7.21 0.36 8.45
C ALA A 253 -8.44 0.22 9.36
N TYR A 254 -9.47 -0.44 8.87
CA TYR A 254 -10.54 -1.00 9.70
C TYR A 254 -10.48 -2.52 9.66
N VAL A 255 -10.04 -3.11 10.77
CA VAL A 255 -9.93 -4.57 10.97
C VAL A 255 -11.12 -5.13 11.76
N GLY A 256 -12.09 -4.28 12.12
CA GLY A 256 -13.28 -4.67 12.85
C GLY A 256 -14.27 -5.47 12.01
N ASN A 257 -15.29 -6.01 12.69
CA ASN A 257 -16.25 -6.95 12.10
C ASN A 257 -17.72 -6.51 12.25
N ALA A 258 -17.97 -5.28 12.66
CA ALA A 258 -19.33 -4.78 12.87
C ALA A 258 -20.08 -4.61 11.53
N ALA A 259 -21.37 -4.94 11.53
CA ALA A 259 -22.23 -4.79 10.36
C ALA A 259 -22.55 -3.33 10.02
N GLU A 260 -22.56 -2.45 11.02
CA GLU A 260 -22.73 -1.01 10.84
C GLU A 260 -21.65 -0.29 11.63
N ILE A 261 -21.02 0.71 11.01
CA ILE A 261 -20.01 1.53 11.66
C ILE A 261 -20.23 3.00 11.41
N THR A 262 -19.72 3.79 12.34
CA THR A 262 -19.54 5.23 12.18
C THR A 262 -18.06 5.53 12.31
N ILE A 263 -17.47 6.18 11.31
CA ILE A 263 -16.06 6.57 11.33
C ILE A 263 -15.84 7.53 12.51
N PRO A 264 -14.88 7.24 13.42
CA PRO A 264 -14.70 8.04 14.63
C PRO A 264 -14.49 9.52 14.34
N LYS A 265 -15.05 10.39 15.20
CA LYS A 265 -15.05 11.85 14.97
C LYS A 265 -13.63 12.45 15.00
N GLU A 266 -12.66 11.79 15.58
CA GLU A 266 -11.28 12.23 15.56
C GLU A 266 -10.65 12.13 14.17
N VAL A 267 -11.17 11.29 13.26
CA VAL A 267 -10.60 11.03 11.93
C VAL A 267 -10.73 12.27 11.04
N ASN A 268 -9.61 12.67 10.44
CA ASN A 268 -9.53 13.75 9.46
C ASN A 268 -9.50 13.21 8.02
N THR A 269 -8.86 12.06 7.81
CA THR A 269 -8.67 11.46 6.49
C THR A 269 -8.95 9.97 6.57
N ILE A 270 -9.66 9.44 5.58
CA ILE A 270 -9.72 8.00 5.36
C ILE A 270 -8.64 7.69 4.33
N ALA A 271 -7.58 7.03 4.78
CA ALA A 271 -6.38 6.83 3.99
C ALA A 271 -6.59 5.80 2.87
N GLU A 272 -5.64 5.76 1.94
CA GLU A 272 -5.60 4.77 0.88
C GLU A 272 -5.84 3.35 1.40
N ASN A 273 -6.76 2.64 0.74
CA ASN A 273 -7.16 1.27 1.04
C ASN A 273 -7.71 1.01 2.46
N ALA A 274 -7.95 2.02 3.30
CA ALA A 274 -8.28 1.87 4.73
C ALA A 274 -9.46 0.92 5.03
N MET A 275 -10.39 0.77 4.11
CA MET A 275 -11.52 -0.15 4.17
C MET A 275 -11.66 -1.00 2.90
N SER A 276 -10.58 -1.20 2.16
CA SER A 276 -10.56 -2.01 0.94
C SER A 276 -10.66 -3.51 1.23
N ALA A 277 -11.53 -4.21 0.50
CA ALA A 277 -11.69 -5.67 0.67
C ALA A 277 -10.51 -6.47 0.14
N ASP A 278 -9.67 -5.91 -0.75
CA ASP A 278 -8.42 -6.54 -1.20
C ASP A 278 -7.45 -6.79 -0.03
N TYR A 279 -7.53 -5.94 0.99
CA TYR A 279 -6.78 -6.05 2.23
C TYR A 279 -7.56 -6.80 3.33
N GLN A 280 -8.66 -7.47 2.95
CA GLN A 280 -9.55 -8.20 3.87
C GLN A 280 -10.18 -7.30 4.95
N ARG A 281 -10.44 -6.03 4.63
CA ARG A 281 -10.97 -5.04 5.58
C ARG A 281 -12.48 -4.90 5.44
N GLY A 282 -13.17 -4.73 6.58
CA GLY A 282 -14.61 -4.44 6.61
C GLY A 282 -15.51 -5.48 5.92
N LEU A 283 -15.09 -6.75 5.84
CA LEU A 283 -15.78 -7.77 5.04
C LEU A 283 -17.24 -8.03 5.46
N ASN A 284 -17.57 -7.77 6.73
CA ASN A 284 -18.93 -7.90 7.26
C ASN A 284 -19.66 -6.56 7.40
N THR A 285 -19.02 -5.44 7.06
CA THR A 285 -19.62 -4.11 7.15
C THR A 285 -20.61 -3.89 6.01
N LYS A 286 -21.85 -3.62 6.35
CA LYS A 286 -22.96 -3.34 5.43
C LYS A 286 -23.33 -1.86 5.37
N LYS A 287 -23.05 -1.11 6.43
CA LYS A 287 -23.30 0.34 6.46
C LYS A 287 -22.12 1.10 7.06
N VAL A 288 -21.73 2.17 6.40
CA VAL A 288 -20.71 3.11 6.90
C VAL A 288 -21.28 4.51 6.95
N THR A 289 -21.14 5.17 8.10
CA THR A 289 -21.34 6.62 8.22
C THR A 289 -19.98 7.31 8.32
N ILE A 290 -19.62 8.08 7.30
CA ILE A 290 -18.42 8.92 7.27
C ILE A 290 -18.76 10.25 7.93
N THR A 291 -18.12 10.55 9.06
CA THR A 291 -18.50 11.69 9.90
C THR A 291 -17.99 13.03 9.37
N SER A 292 -18.64 14.11 9.79
CA SER A 292 -18.38 15.51 9.38
C SER A 292 -16.92 16.01 9.51
N ASN A 293 -16.11 15.32 10.31
CA ASN A 293 -14.73 15.69 10.59
C ASN A 293 -13.76 15.18 9.53
N VAL A 294 -14.15 14.12 8.79
CA VAL A 294 -13.40 13.64 7.64
C VAL A 294 -13.42 14.74 6.58
N LYS A 295 -12.25 15.13 6.10
CA LYS A 295 -12.05 16.14 5.05
C LYS A 295 -11.74 15.50 3.71
N LYS A 296 -11.09 14.35 3.74
CA LYS A 296 -10.60 13.66 2.56
C LYS A 296 -10.82 12.15 2.64
N ILE A 297 -11.28 11.59 1.52
CA ILE A 297 -11.34 10.16 1.26
C ILE A 297 -10.33 9.88 0.14
N GLU A 298 -9.26 9.16 0.48
CA GLU A 298 -8.17 8.87 -0.44
C GLU A 298 -8.50 7.74 -1.41
N SER A 299 -7.63 7.61 -2.41
CA SER A 299 -7.78 6.64 -3.49
C SER A 299 -7.94 5.22 -2.94
N GLY A 300 -8.88 4.45 -3.48
CA GLY A 300 -9.11 3.07 -3.06
C GLY A 300 -9.62 2.87 -1.63
N ALA A 301 -9.93 3.93 -0.87
CA ALA A 301 -10.31 3.83 0.54
C ALA A 301 -11.39 2.77 0.84
N PHE A 302 -12.37 2.60 -0.04
CA PHE A 302 -13.46 1.62 0.04
C PHE A 302 -13.52 0.72 -1.20
N SER A 303 -12.40 0.52 -1.90
CA SER A 303 -12.37 -0.32 -3.09
C SER A 303 -12.74 -1.77 -2.79
N PHE A 304 -13.41 -2.44 -3.73
CA PHE A 304 -13.85 -3.84 -3.60
C PHE A 304 -14.78 -4.12 -2.41
N SER A 305 -15.24 -3.08 -1.70
CA SER A 305 -15.97 -3.23 -0.45
C SER A 305 -17.33 -3.91 -0.65
N LYS A 306 -17.76 -4.64 0.38
CA LYS A 306 -19.05 -5.37 0.43
C LYS A 306 -20.13 -4.59 1.18
N ILE A 307 -19.96 -3.27 1.22
CA ILE A 307 -20.83 -2.31 1.91
C ILE A 307 -22.06 -2.09 1.04
N ASP A 308 -23.26 -2.12 1.63
CA ASP A 308 -24.49 -1.82 0.92
C ASP A 308 -24.77 -0.31 0.90
N THR A 309 -24.53 0.37 2.02
CA THR A 309 -24.88 1.79 2.20
C THR A 309 -23.74 2.63 2.76
N VAL A 310 -23.42 3.74 2.09
CA VAL A 310 -22.49 4.75 2.57
C VAL A 310 -23.21 6.07 2.79
N VAL A 311 -23.14 6.60 4.01
CA VAL A 311 -23.66 7.92 4.34
C VAL A 311 -22.48 8.85 4.60
N ILE A 312 -22.32 9.88 3.78
CA ILE A 312 -21.27 10.89 3.93
C ILE A 312 -21.90 12.13 4.58
N GLU A 313 -21.46 12.48 5.79
CA GLU A 313 -21.96 13.65 6.50
C GLU A 313 -21.35 14.96 5.97
N GLU A 314 -22.06 16.07 6.21
CA GLU A 314 -21.59 17.43 5.92
C GLU A 314 -20.21 17.70 6.53
N GLY A 315 -19.26 18.11 5.70
CA GLY A 315 -17.90 18.46 6.10
C GLY A 315 -16.80 17.74 5.34
N VAL A 316 -17.13 16.68 4.58
CA VAL A 316 -16.23 16.03 3.62
C VAL A 316 -16.08 16.92 2.38
N ASN A 317 -14.84 17.15 1.95
CA ASN A 317 -14.50 18.09 0.88
C ASN A 317 -13.87 17.45 -0.36
N GLU A 318 -13.07 16.39 -0.17
CA GLU A 318 -12.28 15.77 -1.24
C GLU A 318 -12.49 14.25 -1.30
N ILE A 319 -12.73 13.73 -2.50
CA ILE A 319 -12.86 12.30 -2.78
C ILE A 319 -12.01 11.96 -4.00
N GLU A 320 -11.03 11.09 -3.81
CA GLU A 320 -10.07 10.73 -4.84
C GLU A 320 -10.54 9.59 -5.76
N THR A 321 -9.75 9.36 -6.81
CA THR A 321 -10.01 8.35 -7.85
C THR A 321 -10.15 6.98 -7.20
N TRP A 322 -11.09 6.18 -7.69
CA TRP A 322 -11.30 4.80 -7.21
C TRP A 322 -11.65 4.69 -5.72
N ALA A 323 -11.99 5.77 -5.01
CA ALA A 323 -12.32 5.72 -3.58
C ALA A 323 -13.41 4.67 -3.26
N PHE A 324 -14.35 4.43 -4.18
CA PHE A 324 -15.41 3.43 -4.10
C PHE A 324 -15.40 2.46 -5.30
N GLY A 325 -14.25 2.31 -5.97
CA GLY A 325 -14.14 1.49 -7.18
C GLY A 325 -14.30 0.00 -6.92
N ASP A 326 -14.89 -0.73 -7.87
CA ASP A 326 -15.27 -2.15 -7.77
C ASP A 326 -16.02 -2.54 -6.48
N SER A 327 -16.70 -1.59 -5.83
CA SER A 327 -17.50 -1.87 -4.63
C SER A 327 -18.90 -2.37 -4.96
N GLU A 328 -19.52 -3.07 -4.01
CA GLU A 328 -20.92 -3.54 -4.08
C GLU A 328 -21.91 -2.54 -3.47
N ILE A 329 -21.55 -1.25 -3.43
CA ILE A 329 -22.38 -0.20 -2.84
C ILE A 329 -23.67 -0.05 -3.66
N LYS A 330 -24.80 -0.13 -2.96
CA LYS A 330 -26.15 0.06 -3.52
C LYS A 330 -26.65 1.47 -3.33
N ASP A 331 -26.34 2.08 -2.19
CA ASP A 331 -26.79 3.42 -1.84
C ASP A 331 -25.63 4.25 -1.31
N ILE A 332 -25.43 5.43 -1.88
CA ILE A 332 -24.47 6.41 -1.38
C ILE A 332 -25.10 7.78 -1.27
N TYR A 333 -25.00 8.38 -0.08
CA TYR A 333 -25.55 9.69 0.24
C TYR A 333 -24.42 10.70 0.33
N PHE A 334 -24.39 11.64 -0.61
CA PHE A 334 -23.40 12.71 -0.66
C PHE A 334 -23.94 14.00 0.00
N PRO A 335 -23.12 14.71 0.80
CA PRO A 335 -23.47 16.01 1.35
C PRO A 335 -23.22 17.11 0.32
N GLU A 336 -23.64 18.33 0.63
CA GLU A 336 -23.38 19.50 -0.22
C GLU A 336 -21.92 19.95 -0.19
N THR A 337 -21.18 19.64 0.87
CA THR A 337 -19.81 20.13 1.09
C THR A 337 -18.73 19.50 0.21
N VAL A 338 -19.07 18.47 -0.60
CA VAL A 338 -18.07 17.83 -1.46
C VAL A 338 -17.74 18.75 -2.63
N GLU A 339 -16.53 19.33 -2.60
CA GLU A 339 -16.07 20.30 -3.60
C GLU A 339 -15.20 19.66 -4.67
N ASN A 340 -14.38 18.68 -4.31
CA ASN A 340 -13.37 18.09 -5.18
C ASN A 340 -13.56 16.58 -5.31
N MET A 341 -14.18 16.15 -6.42
CA MET A 341 -14.23 14.74 -6.79
C MET A 341 -13.35 14.48 -8.00
N GLN A 342 -12.46 13.49 -7.88
CA GLN A 342 -11.70 13.02 -9.03
C GLN A 342 -12.58 12.16 -9.94
N LYS A 343 -12.25 12.06 -11.23
CA LYS A 343 -12.99 11.18 -12.15
C LYS A 343 -12.79 9.73 -11.73
N GLY A 344 -13.82 8.91 -11.91
CA GLY A 344 -13.72 7.46 -11.68
C GLY A 344 -13.74 7.05 -10.20
N ILE A 345 -14.39 7.82 -9.32
CA ILE A 345 -14.56 7.39 -7.92
C ILE A 345 -15.33 6.07 -7.78
N PHE A 346 -16.13 5.71 -8.80
CA PHE A 346 -16.91 4.47 -8.93
C PHE A 346 -16.49 3.65 -10.16
N ASP A 347 -15.25 3.81 -10.64
CA ASP A 347 -14.81 2.98 -11.76
C ASP A 347 -14.80 1.51 -11.34
N THR A 348 -15.19 0.65 -12.28
CA THR A 348 -15.30 -0.80 -12.10
C THR A 348 -14.85 -1.49 -13.37
N GLU A 349 -14.44 -2.74 -13.29
CA GLU A 349 -14.06 -3.52 -14.48
C GLU A 349 -15.27 -3.80 -15.39
N GLU A 350 -16.44 -4.11 -14.81
CA GLU A 350 -17.63 -4.57 -15.53
C GLU A 350 -18.71 -3.47 -15.71
N GLY A 351 -18.50 -2.29 -15.13
CA GLY A 351 -19.53 -1.25 -15.01
C GLY A 351 -20.41 -1.45 -13.77
N LEU A 352 -20.99 -0.36 -13.28
CA LEU A 352 -21.91 -0.39 -12.15
C LEU A 352 -23.15 -1.23 -12.43
N GLU A 353 -23.64 -1.93 -11.40
CA GLU A 353 -24.90 -2.67 -11.44
C GLU A 353 -25.79 -2.31 -10.23
N GLY A 354 -26.60 -1.27 -10.39
CA GLY A 354 -27.66 -0.95 -9.41
C GLY A 354 -27.24 -0.03 -8.27
N LEU A 355 -26.28 0.87 -8.51
CA LEU A 355 -25.95 1.97 -7.59
C LEU A 355 -27.01 3.08 -7.65
N THR A 356 -27.46 3.55 -6.50
CA THR A 356 -28.26 4.78 -6.33
C THR A 356 -27.41 5.84 -5.65
N ILE A 357 -27.19 6.94 -6.37
CA ILE A 357 -26.46 8.11 -5.91
C ILE A 357 -27.48 9.14 -5.40
N HIS A 358 -27.48 9.38 -4.11
CA HIS A 358 -28.33 10.38 -3.47
C HIS A 358 -27.55 11.67 -3.29
N CYS A 359 -28.02 12.76 -3.89
CA CYS A 359 -27.40 14.07 -3.75
C CYS A 359 -28.46 15.17 -3.83
N LYS A 360 -28.14 16.34 -3.29
CA LYS A 360 -29.05 17.49 -3.39
C LYS A 360 -29.20 17.93 -4.84
N LYS A 361 -30.42 18.32 -5.21
CA LYS A 361 -30.72 18.95 -6.50
C LYS A 361 -29.89 20.22 -6.73
N ASP A 362 -29.41 20.41 -7.95
CA ASP A 362 -28.59 21.53 -8.41
C ASP A 362 -27.24 21.66 -7.66
N SER A 363 -26.78 20.60 -7.00
CA SER A 363 -25.50 20.57 -6.28
C SER A 363 -24.31 20.36 -7.22
N GLN A 364 -23.11 20.71 -6.74
CA GLN A 364 -21.87 20.39 -7.46
C GLN A 364 -21.67 18.88 -7.64
N VAL A 365 -22.16 18.07 -6.70
CA VAL A 365 -22.13 16.61 -6.78
C VAL A 365 -23.00 16.12 -7.93
N GLU A 366 -24.24 16.61 -8.02
CA GLU A 366 -25.15 16.24 -9.10
C GLU A 366 -24.55 16.64 -10.47
N GLN A 367 -24.02 17.87 -10.57
CA GLN A 367 -23.39 18.36 -11.80
C GLN A 367 -22.15 17.54 -12.17
N PHE A 368 -21.34 17.12 -11.19
CA PHE A 368 -20.18 16.28 -11.43
C PHE A 368 -20.55 14.96 -12.09
N PHE A 369 -21.59 14.26 -11.63
CA PHE A 369 -22.04 13.00 -12.22
C PHE A 369 -22.72 13.19 -13.58
N LYS A 370 -23.35 14.34 -13.83
CA LYS A 370 -23.83 14.70 -15.19
C LYS A 370 -22.66 14.88 -16.17
N ASP A 371 -21.57 15.51 -15.73
CA ASP A 371 -20.40 15.79 -16.57
C ASP A 371 -19.43 14.62 -16.70
N ASN A 372 -19.43 13.71 -15.71
CA ASN A 372 -18.55 12.56 -15.61
C ASN A 372 -19.37 11.31 -15.22
N PRO A 373 -20.31 10.87 -16.07
CA PRO A 373 -21.19 9.75 -15.76
C PRO A 373 -20.36 8.47 -15.55
N PRO A 374 -20.57 7.73 -14.45
CA PRO A 374 -19.99 6.41 -14.27
C PRO A 374 -20.39 5.45 -15.40
N THR A 375 -19.54 4.48 -15.68
CA THR A 375 -19.88 3.39 -16.62
C THR A 375 -20.84 2.42 -15.95
N GLY A 376 -21.88 1.98 -16.65
CA GLY A 376 -22.84 0.97 -16.17
C GLY A 376 -24.21 1.52 -15.80
N LYS A 377 -24.96 0.76 -15.01
CA LYS A 377 -26.33 1.06 -14.56
C LYS A 377 -26.31 1.66 -13.17
N TYR A 378 -26.73 2.91 -13.07
CA TYR A 378 -26.91 3.63 -11.82
C TYR A 378 -28.11 4.58 -11.93
N THR A 379 -28.61 5.05 -10.80
CA THR A 379 -29.65 6.06 -10.68
C THR A 379 -29.12 7.24 -9.87
N ILE A 380 -29.53 8.46 -10.22
CA ILE A 380 -29.33 9.63 -9.37
C ILE A 380 -30.69 9.99 -8.76
N GLU A 381 -30.77 10.03 -7.44
CA GLU A 381 -31.94 10.47 -6.69
C GLU A 381 -31.66 11.83 -6.02
N GLU A 382 -32.45 12.83 -6.43
CA GLU A 382 -32.38 14.19 -5.90
C GLU A 382 -33.20 14.30 -4.61
N TYR A 383 -32.68 15.03 -3.60
CA TYR A 383 -33.43 15.43 -2.40
C TYR A 383 -33.40 16.94 -2.13
#